data_AF-A0A6V7V741-F1
#
_entry.id   AF-A0A6V7V741-F1
#
_cell.length_a   1.000
_cell.length_b   1.000
_cell.length_c   1.000
_cell.angle_alpha   90.00
_cell.angle_beta   90.00
_cell.angle_gamma   90.00
#
_symmetry.space_group_name_H-M   'P 1'
#
loop_
_entity.id
_entity.type
_entity.pdbx_description
1 polymer ?
#
loop_
_entity_poly.entity_id
_entity_poly.type
_entity_poly.pdbx_seq_one_letter_code
_entity_poly.pdbx_strand_id
1 'polypeptide(L)'
;MDVELARVALKTMCRDAGTQITSFKAPFLEVQDRFNWVVSAQSPLQKKLIWDLPDNCTCYVDGPFRVWVRERMLNYLVLSAPPTIREDEEWVDLRTSHNVETPEELHKRLWDEGPQINVHQQSDQTILALAILGIHSNEYASVWLNHLHEENKRLYNISVVFRLKQIPKGVFKFQRDPTG
;
A
#
# COMPACT_ATOMS: atom_id res chain seq x y z
N MET A 1 -10.12 -16.84 9.16
CA MET A 1 -9.92 -15.39 9.00
C MET A 1 -10.93 -14.97 7.95
N ASP A 2 -11.66 -13.88 8.19
CA ASP A 2 -12.88 -13.56 7.45
C ASP A 2 -12.61 -12.49 6.38
N VAL A 3 -13.16 -12.68 5.18
CA VAL A 3 -13.11 -11.73 4.06
C VAL A 3 -13.69 -10.38 4.49
N GLU A 4 -14.80 -10.39 5.24
CA GLU A 4 -15.44 -9.15 5.68
C GLU A 4 -14.55 -8.36 6.64
N LEU A 5 -13.84 -9.05 7.52
CA LEU A 5 -12.88 -8.41 8.43
C LEU A 5 -11.70 -7.80 7.65
N ALA A 6 -11.21 -8.47 6.62
CA ALA A 6 -10.18 -7.95 5.73
C ALA A 6 -10.67 -6.71 4.95
N ARG A 7 -11.92 -6.72 4.45
CA ARG A 7 -12.53 -5.56 3.79
C ARG A 7 -12.63 -4.36 4.73
N VAL A 8 -13.05 -4.57 5.98
CA VAL A 8 -13.12 -3.50 7.00
C VAL A 8 -11.73 -2.94 7.30
N ALA A 9 -10.71 -3.79 7.41
CA ALA A 9 -9.34 -3.36 7.66
C ALA A 9 -8.82 -2.48 6.52
N LEU A 10 -8.95 -2.95 5.27
CA LEU A 10 -8.52 -2.18 4.10
C LEU A 10 -9.30 -0.87 3.96
N LYS A 11 -10.61 -0.87 4.23
CA LYS A 11 -11.43 0.35 4.23
C LYS A 11 -11.00 1.37 5.27
N THR A 12 -10.44 0.91 6.39
CA THR A 12 -9.94 1.77 7.46
C THR A 12 -8.56 2.36 7.10
N MET A 13 -7.72 1.59 6.39
CA MET A 13 -6.38 2.01 5.97
C MET A 13 -6.39 2.86 4.68
N CYS A 14 -7.25 2.54 3.72
CA CYS A 14 -7.30 3.16 2.39
C CYS A 14 -8.52 4.09 2.32
N ARG A 15 -8.40 5.31 2.85
CA ARG A 15 -9.52 6.27 2.99
C ARG A 15 -9.67 7.21 1.80
N ASP A 16 -8.88 7.01 0.75
CA ASP A 16 -8.85 7.88 -0.42
C ASP A 16 -10.17 7.81 -1.19
N ALA A 17 -10.60 8.95 -1.72
CA ALA A 17 -11.83 9.04 -2.50
C ALA A 17 -11.76 8.12 -3.73
N GLY A 18 -12.82 7.32 -3.92
CA GLY A 18 -12.91 6.37 -5.03
C GLY A 18 -12.06 5.11 -4.88
N THR A 19 -11.46 4.86 -3.71
CA THR A 19 -10.78 3.58 -3.44
C THR A 19 -11.72 2.41 -3.68
N GLN A 20 -11.27 1.47 -4.50
CA GLN A 20 -12.00 0.23 -4.76
C GLN A 20 -11.43 -0.89 -3.90
N ILE A 21 -12.34 -1.65 -3.27
CA ILE A 21 -11.99 -2.84 -2.47
C ILE A 21 -12.65 -4.06 -3.12
N THR A 22 -11.83 -4.90 -3.73
CA THR A 22 -12.25 -6.11 -4.43
C THR A 22 -11.88 -7.35 -3.62
N SER A 23 -12.66 -8.42 -3.75
CA SER A 23 -12.38 -9.71 -3.13
C SER A 23 -12.61 -10.83 -4.13
N PHE A 24 -11.67 -11.77 -4.20
CA PHE A 24 -11.68 -12.84 -5.20
C PHE A 24 -10.98 -14.08 -4.65
N LYS A 25 -11.21 -15.23 -5.29
CA LYS A 25 -10.57 -16.50 -4.95
C LYS A 25 -9.32 -16.72 -5.83
N ALA A 26 -8.40 -17.56 -5.36
CA ALA A 26 -7.30 -18.08 -6.18
C ALA A 26 -7.70 -19.47 -6.72
N PRO A 27 -8.25 -19.59 -7.94
CA PRO A 27 -8.87 -20.83 -8.41
C PRO A 27 -7.85 -21.96 -8.66
N PHE A 28 -6.59 -21.63 -8.89
CA PHE A 28 -5.54 -22.59 -9.24
C PHE A 28 -4.74 -23.11 -8.03
N LEU A 29 -5.10 -22.72 -6.81
CA LEU A 29 -4.41 -23.13 -5.59
C LEU A 29 -5.25 -24.16 -4.85
N GLU A 30 -4.74 -25.39 -4.73
CA GLU A 30 -5.38 -26.48 -4.00
C GLU A 30 -5.28 -26.26 -2.49
N VAL A 31 -6.21 -25.48 -1.95
CA VAL A 31 -6.27 -25.18 -0.52
C VAL A 31 -7.70 -25.27 0.00
N GLN A 32 -7.84 -25.33 1.33
CA GLN A 32 -9.17 -25.29 1.96
C GLN A 32 -9.91 -24.02 1.56
N ASP A 33 -11.13 -24.16 1.03
CA ASP A 33 -11.94 -23.04 0.49
C ASP A 33 -12.09 -21.88 1.49
N ARG A 34 -12.16 -22.19 2.79
CA ARG A 34 -12.25 -21.21 3.88
C ARG A 34 -11.10 -20.19 3.94
N PHE A 35 -9.95 -20.50 3.36
CA PHE A 35 -8.79 -19.61 3.30
C PHE A 35 -8.48 -19.17 1.87
N ASN A 36 -9.25 -19.64 0.89
CA ASN A 36 -9.02 -19.34 -0.51
C ASN A 36 -9.63 -17.99 -0.91
N TRP A 37 -9.01 -16.92 -0.45
CA TRP A 37 -9.45 -15.57 -0.78
C TRP A 37 -8.32 -14.57 -0.72
N VAL A 38 -8.46 -13.52 -1.52
CA VAL A 38 -7.63 -12.31 -1.55
C VAL A 38 -8.57 -11.12 -1.48
N VAL A 39 -8.24 -10.13 -0.66
CA VAL A 39 -8.89 -8.83 -0.68
C VAL A 39 -7.87 -7.78 -1.07
N SER A 40 -8.14 -7.02 -2.12
CA SER A 40 -7.27 -5.99 -2.68
C SER A 40 -7.90 -4.62 -2.48
N ALA A 41 -7.07 -3.58 -2.31
CA ALA A 41 -7.49 -2.20 -2.27
C ALA A 41 -6.54 -1.31 -3.08
N GLN A 42 -7.12 -0.45 -3.92
CA GLN A 42 -6.37 0.51 -4.71
C GLN A 42 -7.19 1.78 -5.00
N SER A 43 -6.57 2.95 -4.84
CA SER A 43 -7.17 4.24 -5.17
C SER A 43 -6.88 4.66 -6.62
N PRO A 44 -7.70 5.55 -7.23
CA PRO A 44 -7.41 6.12 -8.54
C PRO A 44 -6.07 6.86 -8.60
N LEU A 45 -5.67 7.51 -7.50
CA LEU A 45 -4.36 8.17 -7.39
C LEU A 45 -3.21 7.16 -7.47
N GLN A 46 -3.35 6.02 -6.82
CA GLN A 46 -2.35 4.95 -6.89
C GLN A 46 -2.23 4.34 -8.30
N LYS A 47 -3.36 4.18 -9.02
CA LYS A 47 -3.34 3.76 -10.43
C LYS A 47 -2.58 4.76 -11.30
N LYS A 48 -2.80 6.07 -11.07
CA LYS A 48 -2.05 7.12 -11.75
C LYS A 48 -0.56 7.06 -11.42
N LEU A 49 -0.19 6.85 -10.16
CA LEU A 49 1.21 6.68 -9.77
C LEU A 49 1.87 5.50 -10.48
N ILE A 50 1.17 4.36 -10.60
CA ILE A 50 1.65 3.22 -11.39
C ILE A 50 1.84 3.62 -12.85
N TRP A 51 0.87 4.33 -13.42
CA TRP A 51 0.94 4.81 -14.78
C TRP A 51 2.12 5.75 -15.01
N ASP A 52 2.54 6.54 -14.02
CA ASP A 52 3.62 7.50 -14.16
C ASP A 52 5.02 6.92 -13.82
N LEU A 53 5.11 5.64 -13.44
CA LEU A 53 6.38 5.00 -13.09
C LEU A 53 7.35 4.92 -14.29
N PRO A 54 8.66 5.19 -14.11
CA PRO A 54 9.66 4.98 -15.15
C PRO A 54 9.73 3.53 -15.63
N ASP A 55 10.08 3.31 -16.90
CA ASP A 55 10.13 1.96 -17.49
C ASP A 55 11.18 1.05 -16.85
N ASN A 56 12.25 1.62 -16.31
CA ASN A 56 13.30 0.91 -15.58
C ASN A 56 13.02 0.79 -14.07
N CYS A 57 11.82 1.15 -13.61
CA CYS A 57 11.44 1.01 -12.21
C CYS A 57 11.31 -0.48 -11.83
N THR A 58 11.62 -0.78 -10.57
CA THR A 58 11.33 -2.08 -9.95
C THR A 58 10.38 -1.85 -8.79
N CYS A 59 9.23 -2.51 -8.81
CA CYS A 59 8.27 -2.51 -7.72
C CYS A 59 8.53 -3.67 -6.75
N TYR A 60 7.99 -3.58 -5.55
CA TYR A 60 8.16 -4.55 -4.50
C TYR A 60 6.81 -4.94 -3.92
N VAL A 61 6.65 -6.24 -3.66
CA VAL A 61 5.55 -6.74 -2.84
C VAL A 61 6.11 -7.09 -1.47
N ASP A 62 5.82 -6.22 -0.50
CA ASP A 62 6.31 -6.31 0.86
C ASP A 62 5.26 -6.81 1.83
N GLY A 63 5.73 -7.50 2.86
CA GLY A 63 4.94 -7.91 4.00
C GLY A 63 5.40 -9.25 4.55
N PRO A 64 4.58 -9.92 5.36
CA PRO A 64 3.34 -9.39 5.93
C PRO A 64 3.59 -8.31 6.98
N PHE A 65 2.90 -7.17 6.83
CA PHE A 65 2.76 -6.15 7.87
C PHE A 65 1.51 -6.43 8.71
N ARG A 66 1.36 -5.78 9.87
CA ARG A 66 0.27 -6.06 10.82
C ARG A 66 -0.69 -4.88 10.93
N VAL A 67 -1.98 -5.17 10.90
CA VAL A 67 -3.05 -4.22 11.20
C VAL A 67 -3.99 -4.82 12.25
N TRP A 68 -4.47 -4.01 13.18
CA TRP A 68 -5.43 -4.44 14.19
C TRP A 68 -6.79 -3.81 13.90
N VAL A 69 -7.82 -4.66 13.84
CA VAL A 69 -9.21 -4.23 13.79
C VAL A 69 -9.87 -4.73 15.06
N ARG A 70 -10.11 -3.80 16.00
CA ARG A 70 -10.52 -4.11 17.39
C ARG A 70 -9.51 -5.06 18.04
N GLU A 71 -9.93 -6.27 18.40
CA GLU A 71 -9.11 -7.28 19.08
C GLU A 71 -8.51 -8.32 18.12
N ARG A 72 -8.70 -8.14 16.81
CA ARG A 72 -8.23 -9.06 15.77
C ARG A 72 -7.04 -8.46 15.03
N MET A 73 -5.93 -9.20 15.02
CA MET A 73 -4.78 -8.87 14.17
C MET A 73 -4.93 -9.53 12.81
N LEU A 74 -4.68 -8.76 11.76
CA LEU A 74 -4.59 -9.20 10.38
C LEU A 74 -3.21 -8.85 9.84
N ASN A 75 -2.82 -9.59 8.81
CA ASN A 75 -1.60 -9.30 8.08
C ASN A 75 -1.96 -8.75 6.70
N TYR A 76 -1.24 -7.74 6.25
CA TYR A 76 -1.44 -7.13 4.94
C TYR A 76 -0.12 -7.06 4.16
N LEU A 77 -0.25 -6.98 2.85
CA LEU A 77 0.82 -6.74 1.90
C LEU A 77 0.71 -5.34 1.33
N VAL A 78 1.84 -4.81 0.88
CA VAL A 78 1.95 -3.53 0.18
C VAL A 78 2.66 -3.77 -1.14
N LEU A 79 2.09 -3.24 -2.23
CA LEU A 79 2.81 -3.03 -3.47
C LEU A 79 3.40 -1.63 -3.40
N SER A 80 4.72 -1.50 -3.53
CA SER A 80 5.41 -0.21 -3.50
C SER A 80 6.42 -0.06 -4.63
N ALA A 81 6.82 1.17 -4.90
CA ALA A 81 7.96 1.53 -5.74
C ALA A 81 8.97 2.35 -4.91
N PRO A 82 10.21 2.52 -5.39
CA PRO A 82 11.12 3.53 -4.84
C PRO A 82 10.44 4.90 -4.76
N PRO A 83 10.89 5.78 -3.85
CA PRO A 83 10.35 7.14 -3.73
C PRO A 83 10.26 7.81 -5.10
N THR A 84 9.05 8.19 -5.49
CA THR A 84 8.82 8.93 -6.75
C THR A 84 8.85 10.44 -6.54
N ILE A 85 8.85 10.89 -5.28
CA ILE A 85 9.20 12.27 -4.96
C ILE A 85 10.71 12.35 -5.14
N ARG A 86 11.12 13.15 -6.12
CA ARG A 86 12.47 13.65 -6.11
C ARG A 86 12.53 14.67 -4.98
N GLU A 87 13.35 14.42 -3.98
CA GLU A 87 13.86 15.51 -3.15
C GLU A 87 14.74 16.36 -4.07
N ASP A 88 14.09 17.16 -4.93
CA ASP A 88 14.78 18.21 -5.64
C ASP A 88 15.36 19.16 -4.58
N GLU A 89 16.54 19.72 -4.81
CA GLU A 89 17.16 20.71 -3.91
C GLU A 89 16.18 21.87 -3.59
N GLU A 90 15.24 22.14 -4.49
CA GLU A 90 14.11 23.06 -4.30
C GLU A 90 13.25 22.70 -3.07
N TRP A 91 12.97 21.44 -2.74
CA TRP A 91 12.18 21.09 -1.54
C TRP A 91 12.87 21.45 -0.24
N VAL A 92 14.20 21.31 -0.20
CA VAL A 92 15.01 21.74 0.94
C VAL A 92 15.01 23.27 0.98
N ASP A 93 15.23 23.95 -0.14
CA ASP A 93 15.23 25.41 -0.19
C ASP A 93 13.84 26.01 0.18
N LEU A 94 12.75 25.39 -0.25
CA LEU A 94 11.36 25.76 0.08
C LEU A 94 11.05 25.65 1.59
N ARG A 95 11.72 24.76 2.33
CA ARG A 95 11.55 24.56 3.78
C ARG A 95 12.59 25.29 4.62
N THR A 96 13.74 25.63 4.03
CA THR A 96 14.91 26.20 4.71
C THR A 96 15.18 27.65 4.33
N SER A 97 14.46 28.18 3.33
CA SER A 97 14.42 29.59 2.96
C SER A 97 14.03 30.43 4.19
N HIS A 98 15.00 31.20 4.67
CA HIS A 98 14.82 32.22 5.71
C HIS A 98 14.42 33.58 5.13
N ASN A 99 13.98 33.64 3.87
CA ASN A 99 13.44 34.87 3.32
C ASN A 99 12.14 35.24 4.05
N VAL A 100 11.98 36.53 4.36
CA VAL A 100 10.76 37.06 4.95
C VAL A 100 9.68 37.06 3.87
N GLU A 101 8.98 35.93 3.73
CA GLU A 101 7.83 35.80 2.85
C GLU A 101 6.57 36.34 3.55
N THR A 102 5.70 36.98 2.78
CA THR A 102 4.33 37.27 3.25
C THR A 102 3.53 35.97 3.33
N PRO A 103 2.48 35.89 4.19
CA PRO A 103 1.61 34.73 4.25
C PRO A 103 1.00 34.33 2.90
N GLU A 104 0.71 35.30 2.03
CA GLU A 104 0.18 35.10 0.68
C GLU A 104 1.20 34.44 -0.25
N GLU A 105 2.46 34.88 -0.21
CA GLU A 105 3.55 34.29 -1.01
C GLU A 105 3.86 32.86 -0.55
N LEU A 106 3.90 32.63 0.76
CA LEU A 106 4.06 31.30 1.33
C LEU A 106 2.90 30.38 0.94
N HIS A 107 1.66 30.89 0.95
CA HIS A 107 0.48 30.12 0.55
C HIS A 107 0.56 29.71 -0.93
N LYS A 108 0.82 30.67 -1.82
CA LYS A 108 0.94 30.43 -3.25
C LYS A 108 2.04 29.40 -3.55
N ARG A 109 3.20 29.55 -2.91
CA ARG A 109 4.35 28.67 -3.10
C ARG A 109 4.11 27.24 -2.61
N LEU A 110 3.42 27.07 -1.48
CA LEU A 110 3.17 25.74 -0.91
C LEU A 110 1.98 25.02 -1.56
N TRP A 111 0.95 25.74 -1.96
CA TRP A 111 -0.34 25.15 -2.33
C TRP A 111 -0.70 25.31 -3.82
N ASP A 112 -0.37 26.46 -4.44
CA ASP A 112 -0.72 26.74 -5.83
C ASP A 112 0.38 26.31 -6.82
N GLU A 113 1.63 26.54 -6.45
CA GLU A 113 2.82 26.29 -7.29
C GLU A 113 3.65 25.10 -6.79
N GLY A 114 3.40 24.66 -5.56
CA GLY A 114 4.07 23.53 -4.94
C GLY A 114 3.74 22.21 -5.65
N PRO A 115 4.69 21.26 -5.72
CA PRO A 115 4.39 19.97 -6.33
C PRO A 115 3.35 19.25 -5.49
N GLN A 116 2.31 18.75 -6.17
CA GLN A 116 1.16 18.11 -5.55
C GLN A 116 1.53 16.69 -5.09
N ILE A 117 2.28 16.60 -3.99
CA ILE A 117 2.60 15.32 -3.34
C ILE A 117 1.31 14.76 -2.75
N ASN A 118 0.94 13.55 -3.17
CA ASN A 118 -0.16 12.84 -2.52
C ASN A 118 0.34 11.96 -1.36
N VAL A 119 -0.57 11.58 -0.47
CA VAL A 119 -0.28 10.81 0.75
C VAL A 119 0.37 9.46 0.51
N HIS A 120 0.31 8.92 -0.71
CA HIS A 120 0.91 7.64 -1.06
C HIS A 120 2.39 7.75 -1.43
N GLN A 121 2.84 8.95 -1.78
CA GLN A 121 4.24 9.21 -2.07
C GLN A 121 4.94 9.58 -0.77
N GLN A 122 5.78 8.69 -0.26
CA GLN A 122 6.51 8.87 0.99
C GLN A 122 8.01 9.01 0.70
N SER A 123 8.77 9.49 1.68
CA SER A 123 10.23 9.68 1.52
C SER A 123 10.99 8.36 1.38
N ASP A 124 10.46 7.27 1.92
CA ASP A 124 11.07 5.93 1.87
C ASP A 124 10.54 5.07 0.71
N GLN A 125 9.30 5.27 0.29
CA GLN A 125 8.68 4.54 -0.82
C GLN A 125 7.39 5.20 -1.32
N THR A 126 6.94 4.81 -2.50
CA THR A 126 5.60 5.16 -3.01
C THR A 126 4.67 3.95 -2.90
N ILE A 127 3.56 4.08 -2.16
CA ILE A 127 2.56 3.02 -1.92
C ILE A 127 1.58 2.94 -3.10
N LEU A 128 1.52 1.80 -3.78
CA LEU A 128 0.76 1.62 -5.03
C LEU A 128 -0.50 0.75 -4.89
N ALA A 129 -0.55 -0.15 -3.91
CA ALA A 129 -1.75 -0.94 -3.58
C ALA A 129 -1.56 -1.66 -2.25
N LEU A 130 -2.65 -2.10 -1.63
CA LEU A 130 -2.65 -2.94 -0.43
C LEU A 130 -3.48 -4.20 -0.65
N ALA A 131 -3.12 -5.29 0.03
CA ALA A 131 -3.93 -6.50 0.06
C ALA A 131 -3.87 -7.25 1.39
N ILE A 132 -4.89 -8.07 1.65
CA ILE A 132 -4.92 -9.06 2.73
C ILE A 132 -5.22 -10.41 2.09
N LEU A 133 -4.41 -11.40 2.45
CA LEU A 133 -4.50 -12.75 1.90
C LEU A 133 -5.09 -13.71 2.94
N GLY A 134 -5.90 -14.65 2.51
CA GLY A 134 -6.35 -15.75 3.37
C GLY A 134 -5.22 -16.72 3.73
N ILE A 135 -4.22 -16.85 2.84
CA ILE A 135 -2.98 -17.59 3.04
C ILE A 135 -1.80 -16.70 2.64
N HIS A 136 -0.82 -16.54 3.52
CA HIS A 136 0.39 -15.78 3.21
C HIS A 136 1.39 -16.67 2.49
N SER A 137 1.45 -16.54 1.18
CA SER A 137 2.42 -17.25 0.34
C SER A 137 2.75 -16.43 -0.91
N ASN A 138 3.86 -16.78 -1.57
CA ASN A 138 4.26 -16.12 -2.81
C ASN A 138 3.25 -16.37 -3.93
N GLU A 139 2.59 -17.53 -3.93
CA GLU A 139 1.57 -17.91 -4.90
C GLU A 139 0.34 -17.00 -4.77
N TYR A 140 -0.15 -16.75 -3.55
CA TYR A 140 -1.26 -15.82 -3.32
C TYR A 140 -0.90 -14.37 -3.65
N ALA A 141 0.34 -13.96 -3.36
CA ALA A 141 0.82 -12.63 -3.74
C ALA A 141 0.93 -12.47 -5.27
N SER A 142 1.28 -13.54 -6.00
CA SER A 142 1.30 -13.55 -7.47
C SER A 142 -0.11 -13.48 -8.05
N VAL A 143 -1.07 -14.20 -7.46
CA VAL A 143 -2.50 -14.11 -7.84
C VAL A 143 -3.03 -12.70 -7.62
N TRP A 144 -2.65 -12.04 -6.52
CA TRP A 144 -2.99 -10.65 -6.28
C TRP A 144 -2.37 -9.71 -7.34
N LEU A 145 -1.09 -9.89 -7.69
CA LEU A 145 -0.44 -9.09 -8.72
C LEU A 145 -1.14 -9.22 -10.08
N ASN A 146 -1.54 -10.42 -10.47
CA ASN A 146 -2.29 -10.66 -11.70
C ASN A 146 -3.65 -9.92 -11.69
N HIS A 147 -4.34 -9.88 -10.56
CA HIS A 147 -5.56 -9.08 -10.44
C HIS A 147 -5.28 -7.58 -10.63
N LEU A 148 -4.19 -7.04 -10.05
CA LEU A 148 -3.82 -5.64 -10.26
C LEU A 148 -3.50 -5.34 -11.73
N HIS A 149 -2.94 -6.30 -12.47
CA HIS A 149 -2.64 -6.13 -13.90
C HIS A 149 -3.88 -5.92 -14.78
N GLU A 150 -5.06 -6.41 -14.37
CA GLU A 150 -6.32 -6.24 -15.12
C GLU A 150 -6.65 -4.75 -15.31
N GLU A 151 -6.36 -3.94 -14.29
CA GLU A 151 -6.63 -2.50 -14.28
C GLU A 151 -5.36 -1.65 -14.49
N ASN A 152 -4.17 -2.23 -14.30
CA ASN A 152 -2.89 -1.54 -14.37
C ASN A 152 -1.95 -2.20 -15.39
N LYS A 153 -2.24 -2.02 -16.69
CA LYS A 153 -1.47 -2.64 -17.77
C LYS A 153 0.04 -2.31 -17.74
N ARG A 154 0.44 -1.17 -17.17
CA ARG A 154 1.85 -0.77 -17.08
C ARG A 154 2.67 -1.72 -16.20
N LEU A 155 2.05 -2.38 -15.22
CA LEU A 155 2.74 -3.34 -14.35
C LEU A 155 3.30 -4.55 -15.12
N TYR A 156 2.74 -4.92 -16.28
CA TYR A 156 3.31 -6.00 -17.11
C TYR A 156 4.72 -5.71 -17.59
N ASN A 157 5.09 -4.43 -17.74
CA ASN A 157 6.39 -4.01 -18.23
C ASN A 157 7.37 -3.65 -17.11
N ILE A 158 6.92 -3.69 -15.86
CA ILE A 158 7.69 -3.30 -14.68
C ILE A 158 8.12 -4.57 -13.93
N SER A 159 9.38 -4.61 -13.49
CA SER A 159 9.85 -5.73 -12.66
C SER A 159 9.20 -5.66 -11.28
N VAL A 160 8.69 -6.79 -10.77
CA VAL A 160 8.11 -6.88 -9.42
C VAL A 160 8.85 -7.94 -8.61
N VAL A 161 9.37 -7.54 -7.45
CA VAL A 161 10.12 -8.42 -6.53
C VAL A 161 9.31 -8.70 -5.28
N PHE A 162 9.08 -9.98 -4.97
CA PHE A 162 8.42 -10.41 -3.74
C PHE A 162 9.42 -10.47 -2.56
N ARG A 163 9.14 -9.72 -1.49
CA ARG A 163 9.96 -9.65 -0.26
C ARG A 163 9.14 -10.09 0.95
N LEU A 164 8.55 -11.28 0.87
CA LEU A 164 7.68 -11.81 1.93
C LEU A 164 8.49 -12.43 3.06
N LYS A 165 8.35 -11.88 4.27
CA LYS A 165 8.95 -12.43 5.49
C LYS A 165 8.13 -13.62 5.99
N GLN A 166 8.80 -14.67 6.46
CA GLN A 166 8.12 -15.78 7.15
C GLN A 166 7.51 -15.26 8.46
N ILE A 167 6.24 -15.58 8.71
CA ILE A 167 5.61 -15.29 10.01
C ILE A 167 6.10 -16.35 10.99
N PRO A 168 6.80 -15.98 12.09
CA PRO A 168 7.20 -16.94 13.09
C PRO A 168 5.97 -17.65 13.67
N LYS A 169 5.97 -18.98 13.64
CA LYS A 169 4.93 -19.79 14.30
C LYS A 169 5.11 -19.68 15.81
N GLY A 170 4.42 -18.73 16.45
CA GLY A 170 4.14 -18.76 17.88
C GLY A 170 4.77 -17.68 18.76
N VAL A 171 4.38 -16.42 18.61
CA VAL A 171 4.38 -15.46 19.74
C VAL A 171 3.24 -14.48 19.58
N PHE A 172 2.10 -14.72 20.23
CA PHE A 172 1.16 -13.67 20.66
C PHE A 172 0.39 -14.14 21.90
N LYS A 173 1.03 -14.09 23.07
CA LYS A 173 0.31 -14.00 24.34
C LYS A 173 0.17 -12.51 24.67
N PHE A 174 -0.95 -11.89 24.28
CA PHE A 174 -1.44 -10.75 25.03
C PHE A 174 -2.43 -11.31 26.05
N GLN A 175 -1.92 -11.72 27.21
CA GLN A 175 -2.78 -11.75 28.39
C GLN A 175 -2.98 -10.29 28.77
N ARG A 176 -4.19 -9.75 28.56
CA ARG A 176 -4.62 -8.60 29.34
C ARG A 176 -4.73 -9.12 30.78
N ASP A 177 -3.96 -8.54 31.69
CA ASP A 177 -4.26 -8.70 33.11
C ASP A 177 -5.69 -8.17 33.35
N PRO A 178 -6.57 -8.94 34.03
CA PRO A 178 -7.96 -8.56 34.21
C PRO A 178 -8.19 -7.49 35.28
N THR A 179 -7.24 -6.59 35.52
CA THR A 179 -7.41 -5.47 36.46
C THR A 179 -6.76 -4.19 35.93
N GLY A 180 -7.60 -3.26 35.48
CA GLY A 180 -7.28 -1.91 35.02
C GLY A 180 -8.53 -1.22 34.52
#